data_AF-A0A955EA91-F1
#
_entry.id   AF-A0A955EA91-F1
#
_cell.length_a   1.000
_cell.length_b   1.000
_cell.length_c   1.000
_cell.angle_alpha   90.00
_cell.angle_beta   90.00
_cell.angle_gamma   90.00
#
_symmetry.space_group_name_H-M   'P 1'
#
loop_
_entity.id
_entity.type
_entity.pdbx_description
1 polymer ?
#
loop_
_entity_poly.entity_id
_entity_poly.type
_entity_poly.pdbx_seq_one_letter_code
_entity_poly.pdbx_strand_id
1 'polypeptide(L)'
;SAHDPVNGYLPKSWTLAEWREKRERDPKAVERAARASMREHVEAMVAFWNDGVPTLDYGNNIRQVAKDEGLENAFAFPGFVPAYIRPLFCRGVGPFRWAALSGDPEDIYKTDAKVKEVIPDDPHLHKWLDMARERIKFQGLPARICWVGLGLRHKLGLAFNEMVAKGELKAPIVIGRDHLDSGSVASPNRETEAM
;
A
#
# COMPACT_ATOMS: atom_id res chain seq x y z
N SER A 1 10.04 -5.54 -6.67
CA SER A 1 10.27 -5.42 -5.21
C SER A 1 11.72 -5.07 -4.93
N ALA A 2 12.09 -3.79 -5.00
CA ALA A 2 13.48 -3.33 -4.85
C ALA A 2 14.06 -3.53 -3.44
N HIS A 3 13.21 -3.63 -2.40
CA HIS A 3 13.62 -3.82 -1.01
C HIS A 3 14.32 -5.16 -0.74
N ASP A 4 14.20 -6.13 -1.65
CA ASP A 4 14.91 -7.41 -1.61
C ASP A 4 15.57 -7.63 -2.98
N PRO A 5 16.82 -7.18 -3.17
CA PRO A 5 17.50 -7.30 -4.46
C PRO A 5 17.71 -8.75 -4.94
N VAL A 6 17.78 -9.72 -4.02
CA VAL A 6 18.00 -11.12 -4.38
C VAL A 6 16.70 -11.74 -4.91
N ASN A 7 15.59 -11.55 -4.19
CA ASN A 7 14.34 -12.26 -4.48
C ASN A 7 13.26 -11.42 -5.14
N GLY A 8 13.44 -10.10 -5.24
CA GLY A 8 12.38 -9.17 -5.57
C GLY A 8 12.56 -8.38 -6.86
N TYR A 9 13.74 -8.40 -7.48
CA TYR A 9 14.02 -7.62 -8.68
C TYR A 9 14.77 -8.45 -9.72
N LEU A 10 14.16 -8.66 -10.89
CA LEU A 10 14.76 -9.39 -12.00
C LEU A 10 15.84 -8.51 -12.66
N PRO A 11 17.11 -8.95 -12.73
CA PRO A 11 18.14 -8.21 -13.42
C PRO A 11 17.83 -8.04 -14.91
N LYS A 12 18.26 -6.91 -15.50
CA LYS A 12 18.14 -6.66 -16.93
C LYS A 12 18.82 -7.78 -17.73
N SER A 13 18.20 -8.16 -18.84
CA SER A 13 18.66 -9.23 -19.74
C SER A 13 18.65 -10.65 -19.18
N TRP A 14 18.07 -10.88 -17.99
CA TRP A 14 17.90 -12.23 -17.44
C TRP A 14 16.47 -12.72 -17.66
N THR A 15 16.32 -14.02 -17.87
CA THR A 15 15.02 -14.70 -17.83
C THR A 15 14.63 -15.03 -16.39
N LEU A 16 13.34 -15.28 -16.16
CA LEU A 16 12.85 -15.76 -14.86
C LEU A 16 13.48 -17.10 -14.46
N ALA A 17 13.77 -17.97 -15.41
CA ALA A 17 14.38 -19.28 -15.14
C ALA A 17 15.82 -19.13 -14.64
N GLU A 18 16.64 -18.35 -15.35
CA GLU A 18 18.02 -18.05 -14.95
C GLU A 18 18.09 -17.34 -13.59
N TRP A 19 17.18 -16.40 -13.34
CA TRP A 19 17.11 -15.71 -12.06
C TRP A 19 16.77 -16.67 -10.92
N ARG A 20 15.80 -17.57 -11.11
CA ARG A 20 15.44 -18.59 -10.12
C ARG A 20 16.62 -19.50 -9.80
N GLU A 21 17.30 -20.03 -10.80
CA GLU A 21 18.48 -20.88 -10.64
C GLU A 21 19.61 -20.16 -9.90
N LYS A 22 19.93 -18.92 -10.31
CA LYS A 22 21.05 -18.17 -9.73
C LYS A 22 20.80 -17.69 -8.30
N ARG A 23 19.54 -17.50 -7.88
CA ARG A 23 19.23 -17.19 -6.46
C ARG A 23 19.69 -18.29 -5.52
N GLU A 24 19.63 -19.54 -5.95
CA GLU A 24 20.08 -20.69 -5.14
C GLU A 24 21.60 -20.88 -5.25
N ARG A 25 22.15 -20.77 -6.46
CA ARG A 25 23.57 -21.06 -6.73
C ARG A 25 24.53 -19.94 -6.36
N ASP A 26 24.17 -18.68 -6.61
CA ASP A 26 25.01 -17.50 -6.33
C ASP A 26 24.15 -16.24 -6.06
N PRO A 27 23.51 -16.16 -4.87
CA PRO A 27 22.66 -15.03 -4.50
C PRO A 27 23.39 -13.69 -4.51
N LYS A 28 24.71 -13.66 -4.25
CA LYS A 28 25.50 -12.42 -4.29
C LYS A 28 25.66 -11.90 -5.72
N ALA A 29 25.79 -12.76 -6.72
CA ALA A 29 25.76 -12.34 -8.11
C ALA A 29 24.39 -11.80 -8.53
N VAL A 30 23.31 -12.40 -8.03
CA VAL A 30 21.94 -11.87 -8.24
C VAL A 30 21.80 -10.47 -7.66
N GLU A 31 22.19 -10.29 -6.39
CA GLU A 31 22.14 -8.99 -5.71
C GLU A 31 22.89 -7.92 -6.50
N ARG A 32 24.16 -8.16 -6.88
CA ARG A 32 24.95 -7.21 -7.69
C ARG A 32 24.25 -6.86 -9.00
N ALA A 33 23.75 -7.85 -9.74
CA ALA A 33 23.09 -7.64 -11.02
C ALA A 33 21.76 -6.88 -10.88
N ALA A 34 21.00 -7.19 -9.84
CA ALA A 34 19.73 -6.52 -9.53
C ALA A 34 19.95 -5.06 -9.13
N ARG A 35 20.91 -4.77 -8.23
CA ARG A 35 21.23 -3.40 -7.81
C ARG A 35 21.73 -2.55 -8.98
N ALA A 36 22.61 -3.09 -9.83
CA ALA A 36 23.04 -2.41 -11.06
C ALA A 36 21.86 -2.11 -12.01
N SER A 37 20.91 -3.04 -12.14
CA SER A 37 19.69 -2.84 -12.94
C SER A 37 18.75 -1.80 -12.31
N MET A 38 18.68 -1.72 -10.98
CA MET A 38 17.90 -0.71 -10.27
C MET A 38 18.52 0.68 -10.42
N ARG A 39 19.86 0.80 -10.42
CA ARG A 39 20.56 2.06 -10.72
C ARG A 39 20.15 2.62 -12.09
N GLU A 40 20.25 1.80 -13.15
CA GLU A 40 19.87 2.19 -14.51
C GLU A 40 18.37 2.57 -14.59
N HIS A 41 17.50 1.83 -13.90
CA HIS A 41 16.07 2.15 -13.83
C HIS A 41 15.84 3.52 -13.16
N VAL A 42 16.49 3.80 -12.03
CA VAL A 42 16.32 5.08 -11.34
C VAL A 42 16.94 6.24 -12.14
N GLU A 43 18.03 6.02 -12.88
CA GLU A 43 18.54 7.02 -13.83
C GLU A 43 17.48 7.44 -14.85
N ALA A 44 16.72 6.48 -15.40
CA ALA A 44 15.61 6.78 -16.31
C ALA A 44 14.46 7.54 -15.61
N MET A 45 14.13 7.17 -14.36
CA MET A 45 13.13 7.89 -13.57
C MET A 45 13.55 9.34 -13.29
N VAL A 46 14.83 9.57 -12.98
CA VAL A 46 15.39 10.91 -12.80
C VAL A 46 15.34 11.71 -14.10
N ALA A 47 15.58 11.09 -15.25
CA ALA A 47 15.43 11.77 -16.54
C ALA A 47 13.99 12.26 -16.75
N PHE A 48 12.99 11.42 -16.51
CA PHE A 48 11.57 11.84 -16.59
C PHE A 48 11.24 12.96 -15.59
N TRP A 49 11.77 12.88 -14.37
CA TRP A 49 11.62 13.96 -13.38
C TRP A 49 12.18 15.29 -13.90
N ASN A 50 13.38 15.27 -14.50
CA ASN A 50 14.01 16.46 -15.06
C ASN A 50 13.27 17.01 -16.28
N ASP A 51 12.58 16.15 -17.03
CA ASP A 51 11.69 16.53 -18.14
C ASP A 51 10.31 17.06 -17.66
N GLY A 52 10.12 17.20 -16.34
CA GLY A 52 8.91 17.77 -15.74
C GLY A 52 7.76 16.78 -15.54
N VAL A 53 8.01 15.47 -15.70
CA VAL A 53 7.01 14.43 -15.44
C VAL A 53 6.92 14.19 -13.93
N PRO A 54 5.73 14.28 -13.31
CA PRO A 54 5.56 13.93 -11.90
C PRO A 54 6.02 12.50 -11.62
N THR A 55 7.13 12.38 -10.92
CA THR A 55 7.81 11.12 -10.59
C THR A 55 7.88 10.99 -9.08
N LEU A 56 7.69 9.79 -8.55
CA LEU A 56 7.72 9.51 -7.12
C LEU A 56 8.29 8.13 -6.82
N ASP A 57 8.79 7.94 -5.61
CA ASP A 57 9.05 6.61 -5.05
C ASP A 57 7.82 6.11 -4.30
N TYR A 58 7.42 4.88 -4.62
CA TYR A 58 6.24 4.22 -4.04
C TYR A 58 6.58 3.18 -2.97
N GLY A 59 7.57 3.50 -2.13
CA GLY A 59 7.79 2.82 -0.87
C GLY A 59 8.46 1.45 -0.96
N ASN A 60 9.24 1.22 -2.02
CA ASN A 60 9.98 -0.03 -2.23
C ASN A 60 11.51 0.13 -2.05
N ASN A 61 11.97 1.31 -1.65
CA ASN A 61 13.37 1.65 -1.37
C ASN A 61 14.31 1.68 -2.60
N ILE A 62 13.78 1.77 -3.83
CA ILE A 62 14.59 1.72 -5.06
C ILE A 62 15.57 2.90 -5.17
N ARG A 63 15.18 4.10 -4.69
CA ARG A 63 16.08 5.26 -4.65
C ARG A 63 17.31 5.02 -3.78
N GLN A 64 17.15 4.36 -2.63
CA GLN A 64 18.28 4.02 -1.76
C GLN A 64 19.21 3.03 -2.45
N VAL A 65 18.67 2.00 -3.10
CA VAL A 65 19.50 1.03 -3.83
C VAL A 65 20.31 1.73 -4.91
N ALA A 66 19.70 2.61 -5.70
CA ALA A 66 20.41 3.35 -6.73
C ALA A 66 21.47 4.31 -6.14
N LYS A 67 21.17 4.98 -5.03
CA LYS A 67 22.15 5.81 -4.29
C LYS A 67 23.36 5.00 -3.85
N ASP A 68 23.13 3.81 -3.28
CA ASP A 68 24.21 2.93 -2.84
C ASP A 68 25.08 2.42 -4.01
N GLU A 69 24.52 2.38 -5.23
CA GLU A 69 25.21 2.08 -6.48
C GLU A 69 25.79 3.34 -7.17
N GLY A 70 25.92 4.43 -6.42
CA GLY A 70 26.62 5.65 -6.85
C GLY A 70 25.79 6.64 -7.67
N LEU A 71 24.47 6.49 -7.76
CA LEU A 71 23.62 7.52 -8.37
C LEU A 71 23.36 8.65 -7.36
N GLU A 72 24.19 9.70 -7.41
CA GLU A 72 24.18 10.80 -6.43
C GLU A 72 22.82 11.49 -6.29
N ASN A 73 22.10 11.66 -7.40
CA ASN A 73 20.80 12.32 -7.46
C ASN A 73 19.62 11.32 -7.44
N ALA A 74 19.79 10.10 -6.94
CA ALA A 74 18.72 9.12 -6.84
C ALA A 74 17.50 9.59 -6.02
N PHE A 75 17.68 10.59 -5.14
CA PHE A 75 16.61 11.21 -4.35
C PHE A 75 16.10 12.53 -4.96
N ALA A 76 16.34 12.80 -6.25
CA ALA A 76 15.84 14.00 -6.93
C ALA A 76 14.30 14.08 -6.94
N PHE A 77 13.61 12.94 -6.90
CA PHE A 77 12.16 12.86 -6.79
C PHE A 77 11.73 12.34 -5.39
N PRO A 78 10.58 12.81 -4.86
CA PRO A 78 10.16 12.54 -3.50
C PRO A 78 9.52 11.16 -3.32
N GLY A 79 9.42 10.69 -2.08
CA GLY A 79 8.52 9.61 -1.72
C GLY A 79 7.06 10.03 -1.77
N PHE A 80 6.17 9.08 -2.02
CA PHE A 80 4.73 9.37 -2.13
C PHE A 80 4.11 9.92 -0.84
N VAL A 81 4.68 9.59 0.33
CA VAL A 81 4.15 10.06 1.61
C VAL A 81 4.34 11.56 1.81
N PRO A 82 5.58 12.11 1.77
CA PRO A 82 5.76 13.55 1.85
C PRO A 82 5.05 14.30 0.71
N ALA A 83 4.99 13.71 -0.50
CA ALA A 83 4.38 14.37 -1.66
C ALA A 83 2.84 14.42 -1.64
N TYR A 84 2.17 13.36 -1.14
CA TYR A 84 0.71 13.23 -1.31
C TYR A 84 -0.04 12.76 -0.06
N ILE A 85 0.52 11.83 0.72
CA ILE A 85 -0.24 11.10 1.75
C ILE A 85 -0.17 11.74 3.14
N ARG A 86 0.91 12.46 3.48
CA ARG A 86 1.11 13.01 4.83
C ARG A 86 -0.08 13.83 5.35
N PRO A 87 -0.77 14.68 4.56
CA PRO A 87 -1.98 15.38 5.04
C PRO A 87 -3.13 14.46 5.49
N LEU A 88 -3.21 13.24 4.96
CA LEU A 88 -4.15 12.22 5.45
C LEU A 88 -3.69 11.69 6.81
N PHE A 89 -2.40 11.36 6.96
CA PHE A 89 -1.83 10.89 8.22
C PHE A 89 -1.96 11.90 9.35
N CYS A 90 -1.84 13.21 9.09
CA CYS A 90 -2.06 14.26 10.08
C CYS A 90 -3.46 14.23 10.72
N ARG A 91 -4.45 13.59 10.07
CA ARG A 91 -5.82 13.41 10.56
C ARG A 91 -6.10 11.98 11.04
N GLY A 92 -5.06 11.16 11.17
CA GLY A 92 -5.18 9.74 11.47
C GLY A 92 -5.84 8.91 10.37
N VAL A 93 -5.99 9.46 9.15
CA VAL A 93 -6.56 8.75 8.01
C VAL A 93 -5.50 7.80 7.46
N GLY A 94 -5.83 6.52 7.34
CA GLY A 94 -4.91 5.48 6.88
C GLY A 94 -5.65 4.23 6.44
N PRO A 95 -4.94 3.14 6.10
CA PRO A 95 -5.50 1.95 5.44
C PRO A 95 -6.30 1.04 6.38
N PHE A 96 -7.33 1.60 7.01
CA PHE A 96 -8.31 0.90 7.83
C PHE A 96 -9.08 -0.12 6.99
N ARG A 97 -9.20 -1.34 7.49
CA ARG A 97 -9.81 -2.47 6.77
C ARG A 97 -10.55 -3.41 7.70
N TRP A 98 -11.45 -4.19 7.14
CA TRP A 98 -12.12 -5.27 7.85
C TRP A 98 -12.38 -6.46 6.94
N ALA A 99 -12.58 -7.64 7.53
CA ALA A 99 -12.93 -8.87 6.82
C ALA A 99 -14.03 -9.65 7.54
N ALA A 100 -14.93 -10.27 6.77
CA ALA A 100 -16.05 -11.02 7.29
C ALA A 100 -15.66 -12.49 7.55
N LEU A 101 -15.69 -12.92 8.83
CA LEU A 101 -15.34 -14.29 9.19
C LEU A 101 -16.38 -15.33 8.75
N SER A 102 -17.57 -14.88 8.34
CA SER A 102 -18.60 -15.74 7.73
C SER A 102 -18.18 -16.30 6.38
N GLY A 103 -17.24 -15.63 5.68
CA GLY A 103 -16.94 -15.90 4.28
C GLY A 103 -18.01 -15.40 3.31
N ASP A 104 -19.08 -14.75 3.80
CA ASP A 104 -20.20 -14.29 2.98
C ASP A 104 -19.98 -12.85 2.47
N PRO A 105 -19.99 -12.59 1.15
CA PRO A 105 -19.81 -11.25 0.61
C PRO A 105 -20.92 -10.27 1.00
N GLU A 106 -22.12 -10.74 1.33
CA GLU A 106 -23.22 -9.89 1.76
C GLU A 106 -22.92 -9.16 3.08
N ASP A 107 -22.09 -9.74 3.96
CA ASP A 107 -21.65 -9.04 5.17
C ASP A 107 -20.77 -7.81 4.82
N ILE A 108 -19.98 -7.89 3.75
CA ILE A 108 -19.22 -6.72 3.24
C ILE A 108 -20.15 -5.70 2.60
N TYR A 109 -21.15 -6.12 1.81
CA TYR A 109 -22.08 -5.14 1.21
C TYR A 109 -22.95 -4.44 2.26
N LYS A 110 -23.34 -5.14 3.34
CA LYS A 110 -24.04 -4.54 4.48
C LYS A 110 -23.16 -3.55 5.23
N THR A 111 -21.89 -3.88 5.44
CA THR A 111 -20.95 -2.94 6.07
C THR A 111 -20.64 -1.75 5.17
N ASP A 112 -20.54 -1.92 3.84
CA ASP A 112 -20.43 -0.81 2.88
C ASP A 112 -21.62 0.15 3.00
N ALA A 113 -22.85 -0.37 3.06
CA ALA A 113 -24.06 0.44 3.28
C ALA A 113 -24.02 1.16 4.64
N LYS A 114 -23.65 0.45 5.70
CA LYS A 114 -23.53 1.03 7.06
C LYS A 114 -22.49 2.16 7.09
N VAL A 115 -21.39 2.03 6.37
CA VAL A 115 -20.37 3.10 6.30
C VAL A 115 -20.97 4.37 5.70
N LYS A 116 -21.77 4.25 4.63
CA LYS A 116 -22.46 5.41 4.01
C LYS A 116 -23.48 6.05 4.96
N GLU A 117 -24.17 5.25 5.76
CA GLU A 117 -25.10 5.76 6.79
C GLU A 117 -24.37 6.52 7.92
N VAL A 118 -23.23 5.99 8.38
CA VAL A 118 -22.44 6.61 9.46
C VAL A 118 -21.69 7.86 8.99
N ILE A 119 -21.34 7.92 7.70
CA ILE A 119 -20.58 9.00 7.07
C ILE A 119 -21.36 9.50 5.84
N PRO A 120 -22.49 10.20 6.02
CA PRO A 120 -23.37 10.57 4.91
C PRO A 120 -22.76 11.63 3.99
N ASP A 121 -21.96 12.55 4.54
CA ASP A 121 -21.49 13.76 3.84
C ASP A 121 -20.07 13.63 3.29
N ASP A 122 -19.68 12.45 2.79
CA ASP A 122 -18.40 12.22 2.11
C ASP A 122 -18.60 11.56 0.73
N PRO A 123 -18.85 12.38 -0.32
CA PRO A 123 -19.08 11.88 -1.67
C PRO A 123 -17.90 11.08 -2.23
N HIS A 124 -16.68 11.42 -1.83
CA HIS A 124 -15.49 10.71 -2.28
C HIS A 124 -15.45 9.30 -1.68
N LEU A 125 -15.71 9.17 -0.38
CA LEU A 125 -15.82 7.89 0.29
C LEU A 125 -16.95 7.03 -0.29
N HIS A 126 -18.10 7.63 -0.58
CA HIS A 126 -19.22 6.88 -1.18
C HIS A 126 -18.87 6.34 -2.56
N LYS A 127 -18.27 7.19 -3.41
CA LYS A 127 -17.76 6.78 -4.72
C LYS A 127 -16.69 5.70 -4.60
N TRP A 128 -15.81 5.78 -3.60
CA TRP A 128 -14.83 4.75 -3.31
C TRP A 128 -15.50 3.40 -3.06
N LEU A 129 -16.52 3.34 -2.19
CA LEU A 129 -17.25 2.10 -1.89
C LEU A 129 -17.99 1.55 -3.12
N ASP A 130 -18.62 2.42 -3.92
CA ASP A 130 -19.32 2.01 -5.15
C ASP A 130 -18.35 1.38 -6.16
N MET A 131 -17.24 2.06 -6.43
CA MET A 131 -16.19 1.53 -7.31
C MET A 131 -15.58 0.24 -6.74
N ALA A 132 -15.38 0.17 -5.42
CA ALA A 132 -14.81 -1.01 -4.78
C ALA A 132 -15.75 -2.22 -4.88
N ARG A 133 -17.08 -2.02 -4.90
CA ARG A 133 -18.05 -3.08 -5.18
C ARG A 133 -18.05 -3.49 -6.66
N GLU A 134 -17.99 -2.54 -7.57
CA GLU A 134 -18.05 -2.80 -9.01
C GLU A 134 -16.76 -3.42 -9.58
N ARG A 135 -15.59 -3.02 -9.03
CA ARG A 135 -14.28 -3.27 -9.65
C ARG A 135 -13.39 -4.24 -8.88
N ILE A 136 -13.64 -4.48 -7.59
CA ILE A 136 -12.77 -5.34 -6.77
C ILE A 136 -13.46 -6.68 -6.51
N LYS A 137 -12.86 -7.75 -7.03
CA LYS A 137 -13.25 -9.13 -6.68
C LYS A 137 -12.64 -9.51 -5.34
N PHE A 138 -13.41 -10.16 -4.49
CA PHE A 138 -12.90 -10.68 -3.22
C PHE A 138 -11.89 -11.81 -3.42
N GLN A 139 -10.97 -11.97 -2.46
CA GLN A 139 -9.95 -13.00 -2.42
C GLN A 139 -9.92 -13.61 -1.01
N GLY A 140 -10.22 -14.91 -0.88
CA GLY A 140 -10.39 -15.54 0.44
C GLY A 140 -11.63 -15.03 1.15
N LEU A 141 -11.50 -14.66 2.43
CA LEU A 141 -12.59 -14.00 3.15
C LEU A 141 -12.93 -12.66 2.50
N PRO A 142 -14.22 -12.35 2.23
CA PRO A 142 -14.62 -11.03 1.78
C PRO A 142 -14.13 -9.96 2.74
N ALA A 143 -13.46 -8.95 2.19
CA ALA A 143 -12.82 -7.89 2.95
C ALA A 143 -12.95 -6.55 2.23
N ARG A 144 -12.92 -5.46 3.00
CA ARG A 144 -12.97 -4.09 2.49
C ARG A 144 -11.85 -3.27 3.10
N ILE A 145 -11.21 -2.48 2.25
CA ILE A 145 -10.32 -1.38 2.62
C ILE A 145 -11.09 -0.07 2.44
N CYS A 146 -11.04 0.80 3.44
CA CYS A 146 -11.67 2.12 3.41
C CYS A 146 -10.86 3.07 4.29
N TRP A 147 -10.25 4.09 3.69
CA TRP A 147 -9.39 5.01 4.41
C TRP A 147 -10.23 5.96 5.27
N VAL A 148 -10.15 5.80 6.58
CA VAL A 148 -10.88 6.63 7.55
C VAL A 148 -9.97 7.09 8.69
N GLY A 149 -10.29 8.27 9.21
CA GLY A 149 -9.47 9.00 10.18
C GLY A 149 -9.76 8.70 11.65
N LEU A 150 -9.05 9.43 12.52
CA LEU A 150 -9.37 9.51 13.94
C LEU A 150 -10.85 9.90 14.11
N GLY A 151 -11.54 9.27 15.07
CA GLY A 151 -12.98 9.43 15.25
C GLY A 151 -13.80 8.44 14.42
N LEU A 152 -13.68 8.47 13.09
CA LEU A 152 -14.51 7.60 12.24
C LEU A 152 -14.20 6.11 12.42
N ARG A 153 -12.94 5.74 12.70
CA ARG A 153 -12.54 4.35 12.98
C ARG A 153 -13.34 3.73 14.12
N HIS A 154 -13.48 4.42 15.26
CA HIS A 154 -14.21 3.86 16.41
C HIS A 154 -15.72 3.83 16.17
N LYS A 155 -16.28 4.83 15.48
CA LYS A 155 -17.71 4.87 15.13
C LYS A 155 -18.09 3.67 14.26
N LEU A 156 -17.30 3.39 13.22
CA LEU A 156 -17.51 2.22 12.36
C LEU A 156 -17.31 0.91 13.12
N GLY A 157 -16.27 0.81 13.95
CA GLY A 157 -16.03 -0.40 14.75
C GLY A 157 -17.20 -0.75 15.67
N LEU A 158 -17.75 0.25 16.37
CA LEU A 158 -18.94 0.06 17.21
C LEU A 158 -20.19 -0.29 16.40
N ALA A 159 -20.41 0.40 15.27
CA ALA A 159 -21.55 0.12 14.39
C ALA A 159 -21.49 -1.32 13.84
N PHE A 160 -20.34 -1.78 13.37
CA PHE A 160 -20.17 -3.16 12.90
C PHE A 160 -20.39 -4.17 14.01
N ASN A 161 -19.86 -3.90 15.22
CA ASN A 161 -20.08 -4.77 16.37
C ASN A 161 -21.58 -4.86 16.76
N GLU A 162 -22.32 -3.76 16.68
CA GLU A 162 -23.77 -3.74 16.88
C GLU A 162 -24.50 -4.56 15.80
N MET A 163 -24.10 -4.47 14.54
CA MET A 163 -24.67 -5.28 13.46
C MET A 163 -24.43 -6.78 13.69
N VAL A 164 -23.27 -7.17 14.21
CA VAL A 164 -23.00 -8.56 14.64
C VAL A 164 -23.93 -8.96 15.79
N ALA A 165 -24.05 -8.12 16.82
CA ALA A 165 -24.89 -8.41 17.99
C ALA A 165 -26.38 -8.56 17.65
N LYS A 166 -26.86 -7.82 16.65
CA LYS A 166 -28.25 -7.90 16.15
C LYS A 166 -28.48 -9.03 15.13
N GLY A 167 -27.42 -9.74 14.71
CA GLY A 167 -27.51 -10.75 13.66
C GLY A 167 -27.72 -10.18 12.25
N GLU A 168 -27.53 -8.87 12.05
CA GLU A 168 -27.51 -8.27 10.72
C GLU A 168 -26.33 -8.78 9.91
N LEU A 169 -25.18 -9.03 10.55
CA LEU A 169 -24.03 -9.73 9.98
C LEU A 169 -24.03 -11.19 10.43
N LYS A 170 -23.66 -12.10 9.54
CA LYS A 170 -23.79 -13.55 9.76
C LYS A 170 -22.77 -14.10 10.75
N ALA A 171 -21.63 -13.44 10.92
CA ALA A 171 -20.57 -13.81 11.85
C ALA A 171 -19.78 -12.57 12.30
N PRO A 172 -18.87 -12.70 13.28
CA PRO A 172 -17.99 -11.60 13.65
C PRO A 172 -17.12 -11.08 12.49
N ILE A 173 -16.76 -9.80 12.59
CA ILE A 173 -15.87 -9.11 11.65
C ILE A 173 -14.52 -8.88 12.33
N VAL A 174 -13.42 -9.16 11.63
CA VAL A 174 -12.09 -8.71 12.06
C VAL A 174 -11.83 -7.31 11.52
N ILE A 175 -11.37 -6.40 12.38
CA ILE A 175 -10.99 -5.04 12.01
C ILE A 175 -9.48 -4.90 12.19
N GLY A 176 -8.82 -4.32 11.21
CA GLY A 176 -7.37 -4.14 11.21
C GLY A 176 -6.91 -3.04 10.26
N ARG A 177 -5.63 -3.10 9.90
CA ARG A 177 -4.97 -2.14 9.01
C ARG A 177 -3.64 -2.71 8.52
N ASP A 178 -3.01 -1.97 7.61
CA ASP A 178 -1.58 -2.13 7.34
C ASP A 178 -0.74 -1.65 8.54
N HIS A 179 0.53 -2.04 8.57
CA HIS A 179 1.55 -1.41 9.42
C HIS A 179 1.91 -0.01 8.92
N LEU A 180 1.71 0.27 7.64
CA LEU A 180 1.73 1.62 7.09
C LEU A 180 0.49 2.39 7.58
N ASP A 181 0.64 3.20 8.61
CA ASP A 181 -0.41 4.06 9.15
C ASP A 181 0.22 5.23 9.92
N SER A 182 -0.59 6.26 10.16
CA SER A 182 -0.18 7.57 10.70
C SER A 182 0.76 7.56 11.91
N GLY A 183 0.71 6.54 12.76
CA GLY A 183 1.49 6.47 14.00
C GLY A 183 2.08 5.09 14.32
N SER A 184 2.26 4.22 13.32
CA SER A 184 2.71 2.83 13.56
C SER A 184 3.97 2.39 12.84
N VAL A 185 4.71 3.33 12.24
CA VAL A 185 5.92 3.01 11.47
C VAL A 185 6.90 4.17 11.50
N ALA A 186 8.20 3.83 11.60
CA ALA A 186 9.31 4.74 11.35
C ALA A 186 10.07 4.21 10.14
N SER A 187 10.16 5.00 9.08
CA SER A 187 10.75 4.59 7.80
C SER A 187 11.22 5.83 7.03
N PRO A 188 12.51 6.23 7.18
CA PRO A 188 13.04 7.49 6.64
C PRO A 188 13.02 7.61 5.13
N ASN A 189 12.91 6.49 4.40
CA ASN A 189 12.81 6.47 2.93
C ASN A 189 11.36 6.26 2.43
N ARG A 190 10.37 6.33 3.33
CA ARG A 190 8.96 6.09 3.02
C ARG A 190 8.03 6.94 3.90
N GLU A 191 7.44 6.37 4.97
CA GLU A 191 6.40 7.05 5.75
C GLU A 191 6.88 8.29 6.52
N THR A 192 8.10 8.26 7.04
CA THR A 192 8.67 9.35 7.84
C THR A 192 9.79 10.09 7.11
N GLU A 193 9.77 10.07 5.78
CA GLU A 193 10.72 10.80 4.92
C GLU A 193 10.51 12.32 5.02
N ALA A 194 11.56 13.10 5.30
CA ALA A 194 11.47 14.56 5.37
C ALA A 194 10.37 15.06 6.33
N MET A 195 10.38 14.54 7.57
CA MET A 195 9.59 15.05 8.69
C MET A 195 10.19 16.31 9.29
#